data_AF-A0A013X0B7-F1
#
_entry.id   AF-A0A013X0B7-F1
#
_cell.length_a   1.000
_cell.length_b   1.000
_cell.length_c   1.000
_cell.angle_alpha   90.00
_cell.angle_beta   90.00
_cell.angle_gamma   90.00
#
_symmetry.space_group_name_H-M   'P 1'
#
loop_
_entity.id
_entity.type
_entity.pdbx_description
1 polymer ?
#
loop_
_entity_poly.entity_id
_entity_poly.type
_entity_poly.pdbx_seq_one_letter_code
_entity_poly.pdbx_strand_id
1 'polypeptide(L)'
;MLYSGYQAWNDMLAPARFGAQIALGMRDRMGPAAQWAMPRRLFALMDVFQGAKLTHKRPAYDIGTVTSGNAQVAVREEVALDLPFGDLLHFVKDEVDAAQPKVLVVAPMSGHFSTLLRSTVVTLLRDHDVYITDWKNARDVPLSAGRFGFEDYVDYVIQFFQHMGPGAHMVSVCQPCVPALAAVALMAEDKDAATPKSMTLMGGPIDPNAAPTAVNDLANEKPIEWFEKNLISVVPLRYAGHGRQVYPGFIQLSAFMAMNMERHGAQHRELYQLLADGKTVEADKIKNFYEEYFAVLDMTREFYIETVDLVFQKASLAKGELMHRGRLVKPGAIRHTALLTVEGERDDVCAVGQTSAAHGLCTGLRPHLKRHHLQPGVGHYGVFSGSKWESQVYPQVRNMILAMN
;
A
#
# COMPACT_ATOMS: atom_id res chain seq x y z
N MET A 1 19.20 -1.86 19.30
CA MET A 1 20.33 -2.44 18.53
C MET A 1 20.05 -2.49 17.04
N LEU A 2 18.86 -2.91 16.58
CA LEU A 2 18.51 -3.03 15.15
C LEU A 2 18.74 -1.74 14.35
N TYR A 3 18.19 -0.61 14.82
CA TYR A 3 18.37 0.69 14.19
C TYR A 3 19.84 1.14 14.11
N SER A 4 20.59 0.91 15.19
CA SER A 4 22.01 1.28 15.26
C SER A 4 22.86 0.45 14.29
N GLY A 5 22.60 -0.86 14.18
CA GLY A 5 23.27 -1.73 13.22
C GLY A 5 22.94 -1.38 11.77
N TYR A 6 21.66 -1.17 11.47
CA TYR A 6 21.19 -0.70 10.16
C TYR A 6 21.85 0.64 9.77
N GLN A 7 21.91 1.59 10.71
CA GLN A 7 22.52 2.89 10.48
C GLN A 7 24.03 2.76 10.26
N ALA A 8 24.74 2.00 11.09
CA ALA A 8 26.17 1.77 10.95
C ALA A 8 26.51 1.14 9.59
N TRP A 9 25.71 0.18 9.13
CA TRP A 9 25.89 -0.43 7.81
C TRP A 9 25.69 0.58 6.67
N ASN A 10 24.66 1.44 6.75
CA ASN A 10 24.44 2.48 5.74
C ASN A 10 25.54 3.55 5.74
N ASP A 11 25.99 3.97 6.93
CA ASP A 11 27.03 4.97 7.09
C ASP A 11 28.37 4.43 6.56
N MET A 12 28.66 3.14 6.79
CA MET A 12 29.83 2.44 6.23
C MET A 12 29.82 2.39 4.70
N LEU A 13 28.66 2.18 4.07
CA LEU A 13 28.52 2.15 2.61
C LEU A 13 28.41 3.53 1.96
N ALA A 14 28.19 4.59 2.74
CA ALA A 14 27.93 5.93 2.21
C ALA A 14 29.05 6.47 1.31
N PRO A 15 30.36 6.32 1.62
CA PRO A 15 31.44 6.79 0.75
C PRO A 15 31.46 6.07 -0.61
N ALA A 16 31.28 4.75 -0.62
CA ALA A 16 31.24 3.96 -1.84
C ALA A 16 30.04 4.35 -2.72
N ARG A 17 28.87 4.56 -2.10
CA ARG A 17 27.69 5.09 -2.79
C ARG A 17 27.93 6.50 -3.33
N PHE A 18 28.56 7.39 -2.56
CA PHE A 18 28.87 8.73 -3.07
C PHE A 18 29.80 8.68 -4.30
N GLY A 19 30.84 7.84 -4.26
CA GLY A 19 31.74 7.63 -5.40
C GLY A 19 31.01 7.08 -6.64
N ALA A 20 30.14 6.07 -6.47
CA ALA A 20 29.34 5.53 -7.56
C ALA A 20 28.35 6.57 -8.14
N GLN A 21 27.75 7.43 -7.31
CA GLN A 21 26.88 8.51 -7.77
C GLN A 21 27.64 9.53 -8.62
N ILE A 22 28.84 9.93 -8.19
CA ILE A 22 29.71 10.83 -8.98
C ILE A 22 30.06 10.19 -10.32
N ALA A 23 30.48 8.93 -10.32
CA ALA A 23 30.86 8.21 -11.53
C ALA A 23 29.69 8.12 -12.52
N LEU A 24 28.49 7.77 -12.05
CA LEU A 24 27.27 7.75 -12.88
C LEU A 24 26.94 9.14 -13.44
N GLY A 25 27.11 10.21 -12.66
CA GLY A 25 26.93 11.59 -13.14
C GLY A 25 27.97 12.05 -14.17
N MET A 26 29.11 11.37 -14.28
CA MET A 26 30.11 11.61 -15.33
C MET A 26 29.83 10.83 -16.61
N ARG A 27 28.90 9.87 -16.60
CA ARG A 27 28.54 9.05 -17.77
C ARG A 27 28.22 9.90 -18.99
N ASP A 28 27.38 10.93 -18.82
CA ASP A 28 26.95 11.79 -19.92
C ASP A 28 28.09 12.70 -20.42
N ARG A 29 29.07 13.03 -19.56
CA ARG A 29 30.27 13.80 -19.92
C ARG A 29 31.31 12.99 -20.70
N MET A 30 31.28 11.66 -20.59
CA MET A 30 32.18 10.77 -21.34
C MET A 30 31.74 10.56 -22.81
N GLY A 31 30.56 11.05 -23.19
CA GLY A 31 30.07 10.98 -24.56
C GLY A 31 30.06 9.53 -25.11
N PRO A 32 30.46 9.32 -26.38
CA PRO A 32 30.46 7.97 -26.98
C PRO A 32 31.33 6.93 -26.25
N ALA A 33 32.35 7.36 -25.49
CA ALA A 33 33.23 6.45 -24.77
C ALA A 33 32.53 5.74 -23.61
N ALA A 34 31.48 6.33 -23.02
CA ALA A 34 30.65 5.65 -22.02
C ALA A 34 29.90 4.44 -22.58
N GLN A 35 29.71 4.39 -23.91
CA GLN A 35 29.05 3.27 -24.57
C GLN A 35 30.00 2.13 -24.90
N TRP A 36 31.32 2.25 -24.69
CA TRP A 36 32.24 1.13 -24.87
C TRP A 36 31.95 0.00 -23.87
N ALA A 37 32.25 -1.24 -24.25
CA ALA A 37 31.85 -2.43 -23.50
C ALA A 37 32.32 -2.42 -22.03
N MET A 38 33.57 -2.00 -21.77
CA MET A 38 34.12 -1.96 -20.42
C MET A 38 33.52 -0.83 -19.55
N PRO A 39 33.51 0.44 -19.99
CA PRO A 39 32.81 1.53 -19.28
C PRO A 39 31.33 1.23 -19.01
N ARG A 40 30.60 0.70 -20.00
CA ARG A 40 29.18 0.40 -19.87
C ARG A 40 28.90 -0.65 -18.79
N ARG A 41 29.71 -1.71 -18.72
CA ARG A 41 29.63 -2.74 -17.67
C ARG A 41 29.94 -2.18 -16.29
N LEU A 42 30.92 -1.29 -16.18
CA LEU A 42 31.24 -0.62 -14.92
C LEU A 42 30.08 0.27 -14.45
N PHE A 43 29.49 1.06 -15.35
CA PHE A 43 28.30 1.87 -15.04
C PHE A 43 27.10 1.00 -14.69
N ALA A 44 26.88 -0.12 -15.38
CA ALA A 44 25.82 -1.07 -15.05
C ALA A 44 25.97 -1.61 -13.61
N LEU A 45 27.19 -1.96 -13.20
CA LEU A 45 27.46 -2.41 -11.82
C LEU A 45 27.17 -1.30 -10.80
N MET A 46 27.59 -0.06 -11.08
CA MET A 46 27.33 1.09 -10.21
C MET A 46 25.83 1.41 -10.11
N ASP A 47 25.09 1.33 -11.23
CA ASP A 47 23.64 1.52 -11.27
C ASP A 47 22.92 0.48 -10.40
N VAL A 48 23.28 -0.81 -10.53
CA VAL A 48 22.70 -1.88 -9.70
C VAL A 48 23.04 -1.68 -8.22
N PHE A 49 24.28 -1.28 -7.91
CA PHE A 49 24.70 -1.01 -6.53
C PHE A 49 23.97 0.19 -5.90
N GLN A 50 23.73 1.27 -6.67
CA GLN A 50 22.90 2.40 -6.22
C GLN A 50 21.45 2.02 -6.05
N GLY A 51 20.90 1.28 -7.02
CA GLY A 51 19.52 0.82 -7.01
C GLY A 51 19.20 -0.12 -5.85
N ALA A 52 20.21 -0.74 -5.23
CA ALA A 52 20.06 -1.55 -4.01
C ALA A 52 19.97 -0.72 -2.71
N LYS A 53 19.94 0.61 -2.79
CA LYS A 53 19.84 1.49 -1.63
C LYS A 53 18.40 1.60 -1.14
N LEU A 54 18.22 1.38 0.15
CA LEU A 54 16.96 1.68 0.83
C LEU A 54 16.75 3.18 0.98
N THR A 55 15.53 3.62 0.68
CA THR A 55 15.07 4.98 0.97
C THR A 55 13.89 4.91 1.93
N HIS A 56 13.79 5.93 2.77
CA HIS A 56 12.65 6.12 3.66
C HIS A 56 11.89 7.40 3.32
N LYS A 57 12.15 7.92 2.12
CA LYS A 57 11.43 9.03 1.52
C LYS A 57 10.38 8.45 0.58
N ARG A 58 9.17 8.96 0.68
CA ARG A 58 8.08 8.67 -0.24
C ARG A 58 8.50 9.03 -1.67
N PRO A 59 8.42 8.10 -2.64
CA PRO A 59 8.54 8.43 -4.06
C PRO A 59 7.46 9.43 -4.48
N ALA A 60 7.64 10.09 -5.62
CA ALA A 60 6.54 10.84 -6.23
C ALA A 60 5.55 9.88 -6.90
N TYR A 61 4.27 10.25 -6.99
CA TYR A 61 3.35 9.54 -7.88
C TYR A 61 3.71 9.74 -9.34
N ASP A 62 4.23 10.92 -9.70
CA ASP A 62 4.67 11.28 -11.06
C ASP A 62 3.60 11.00 -12.13
N ILE A 63 2.34 11.28 -11.80
CA ILE A 63 1.20 11.18 -12.70
C ILE A 63 0.94 12.59 -13.25
N GLY A 64 1.61 12.94 -14.35
CA GLY A 64 1.44 14.26 -14.98
C GLY A 64 0.21 14.34 -15.89
N THR A 65 -0.18 13.24 -16.53
CA THR A 65 -1.33 13.18 -17.44
C THR A 65 -2.01 11.81 -17.37
N VAL A 66 -3.32 11.76 -17.64
CA VAL A 66 -4.09 10.52 -17.76
C VAL A 66 -5.08 10.60 -18.92
N THR A 67 -5.38 9.45 -19.53
CA THR A 67 -6.51 9.34 -20.46
C THR A 67 -7.82 9.38 -19.66
N SER A 68 -8.67 10.38 -19.89
CA SER A 68 -10.03 10.45 -19.34
C SER A 68 -11.03 10.62 -20.48
N GLY A 69 -11.93 9.66 -20.66
CA GLY A 69 -12.75 9.57 -21.88
C GLY A 69 -11.88 9.46 -23.14
N ASN A 70 -12.01 10.42 -24.05
CA ASN A 70 -11.24 10.47 -25.30
C ASN A 70 -10.10 11.52 -25.29
N ALA A 71 -9.81 12.13 -24.13
CA ALA A 71 -8.82 13.20 -23.99
C ALA A 71 -7.67 12.80 -23.07
N GLN A 72 -6.50 13.41 -23.29
CA GLN A 72 -5.42 13.45 -22.29
C GLN A 72 -5.65 14.65 -21.40
N VAL A 73 -5.73 14.42 -20.09
CA VAL A 73 -5.98 15.47 -19.09
C VAL A 73 -4.79 15.57 -18.16
N ALA A 74 -4.38 16.79 -17.84
CA ALA A 74 -3.35 17.04 -16.85
C ALA A 74 -3.82 16.63 -15.46
N VAL A 75 -2.93 16.02 -14.68
CA VAL A 75 -3.21 15.60 -13.30
C VAL A 75 -2.23 16.30 -12.38
N ARG A 76 -2.74 16.81 -11.25
CA ARG A 76 -1.92 17.41 -10.21
C ARG A 76 -2.25 16.79 -8.86
N GLU A 77 -1.20 16.42 -8.13
CA GLU A 77 -1.30 15.91 -6.77
C GLU A 77 -1.48 17.10 -5.79
N GLU A 78 -2.51 17.03 -4.96
CA GLU A 78 -2.77 17.97 -3.87
C GLU A 78 -2.97 17.24 -2.55
N VAL A 79 -2.60 17.90 -1.44
CA VAL A 79 -2.96 17.44 -0.09
C VAL A 79 -4.30 18.07 0.27
N ALA A 80 -5.38 17.29 0.22
CA ALA A 80 -6.73 17.72 0.56
C ALA A 80 -6.95 17.84 2.08
N LEU A 81 -6.36 16.91 2.85
CA LEU A 81 -6.35 16.95 4.31
C LEU A 81 -5.00 16.46 4.84
N ASP A 82 -4.38 17.25 5.71
CA ASP A 82 -3.13 16.93 6.40
C ASP A 82 -3.44 16.48 7.83
N LEU A 83 -3.18 15.20 8.15
CA LEU A 83 -3.25 14.68 9.51
C LEU A 83 -1.87 14.15 9.96
N PRO A 84 -1.59 14.10 11.28
CA PRO A 84 -0.24 13.81 11.77
C PRO A 84 0.39 12.49 11.28
N PHE A 85 -0.40 11.44 11.05
CA PHE A 85 0.10 10.13 10.61
C PHE A 85 -0.18 9.81 9.13
N GLY A 86 -0.91 10.67 8.43
CA GLY A 86 -1.23 10.42 7.03
C GLY A 86 -2.01 11.57 6.41
N ASP A 87 -1.79 11.76 5.12
CA ASP A 87 -2.45 12.77 4.32
C ASP A 87 -3.56 12.12 3.48
N LEU A 88 -4.61 12.89 3.21
CA LEU A 88 -5.54 12.59 2.13
C LEU A 88 -5.04 13.32 0.89
N LEU A 89 -4.54 12.57 -0.08
CA LEU A 89 -4.14 13.14 -1.36
C LEU A 89 -5.32 13.14 -2.33
N HIS A 90 -5.41 14.19 -3.13
CA HIS A 90 -6.36 14.35 -4.22
C HIS A 90 -5.61 14.53 -5.54
N PHE A 91 -5.95 13.73 -6.54
CA PHE A 91 -5.41 13.83 -7.89
C PHE A 91 -6.35 14.67 -8.76
N VAL A 92 -6.14 15.98 -8.71
CA VAL A 92 -6.97 16.97 -9.41
C VAL A 92 -6.78 16.86 -10.92
N LYS A 93 -7.89 16.87 -11.65
CA LYS A 93 -7.93 17.02 -13.11
C LYS A 93 -8.58 18.36 -13.44
N ASP A 94 -7.82 19.27 -14.04
CA ASP A 94 -8.27 20.65 -14.31
C ASP A 94 -9.37 20.71 -15.39
N GLU A 95 -9.36 19.77 -16.34
CA GLU A 95 -10.27 19.73 -17.49
C GLU A 95 -11.03 18.40 -17.55
N VAL A 96 -12.20 18.34 -16.90
CA VAL A 96 -13.13 17.20 -17.03
C VAL A 96 -14.49 17.64 -17.57
N ASP A 97 -14.93 17.00 -18.67
CA ASP A 97 -16.20 17.33 -19.35
C ASP A 97 -17.44 17.05 -18.49
N ALA A 98 -17.33 16.15 -17.50
CA ALA A 98 -18.42 15.77 -16.61
C ALA A 98 -17.89 15.48 -15.20
N ALA A 99 -18.74 15.73 -14.19
CA ALA A 99 -18.45 15.35 -12.82
C ALA A 99 -18.30 13.83 -12.70
N GLN A 100 -17.18 13.40 -12.13
CA GLN A 100 -16.87 11.98 -11.95
C GLN A 100 -17.09 11.55 -10.49
N PRO A 101 -17.48 10.27 -10.25
CA PRO A 101 -17.64 9.77 -8.89
C PRO A 101 -16.34 9.89 -8.09
N LYS A 102 -16.45 10.35 -6.84
CA LYS A 102 -15.31 10.41 -5.91
C LYS A 102 -14.97 9.00 -5.41
N VAL A 103 -13.69 8.64 -5.44
CA VAL A 103 -13.21 7.35 -4.97
C VAL A 103 -12.07 7.56 -3.97
N LEU A 104 -12.24 7.03 -2.76
CA LEU A 104 -11.15 6.91 -1.79
C LEU A 104 -10.46 5.55 -1.95
N VAL A 105 -9.19 5.59 -2.30
CA VAL A 105 -8.29 4.44 -2.24
C VAL A 105 -7.68 4.36 -0.84
N VAL A 106 -7.99 3.30 -0.11
CA VAL A 106 -7.42 3.05 1.21
C VAL A 106 -6.18 2.16 1.03
N ALA A 107 -5.01 2.79 1.08
CA ALA A 107 -3.72 2.16 0.80
C ALA A 107 -3.17 1.42 2.04
N PRO A 108 -2.48 0.28 1.85
CA PRO A 108 -1.88 -0.46 2.95
C PRO A 108 -0.67 0.29 3.54
N MET A 109 -0.41 0.07 4.83
CA MET A 109 0.85 0.47 5.49
C MET A 109 1.79 -0.72 5.64
N SER A 110 1.85 -1.61 4.65
CA SER A 110 2.64 -2.86 4.73
C SER A 110 4.12 -2.63 4.40
N GLY A 111 4.74 -1.67 5.10
CA GLY A 111 6.17 -1.35 5.01
C GLY A 111 6.57 -0.52 3.80
N HIS A 112 5.62 -0.12 2.96
CA HIS A 112 5.82 0.67 1.75
C HIS A 112 4.87 1.86 1.72
N PHE A 113 5.23 2.88 0.94
CA PHE A 113 4.39 4.05 0.72
C PHE A 113 3.19 3.73 -0.20
N SER A 114 2.18 4.60 -0.15
CA SER A 114 0.95 4.47 -0.96
C SER A 114 1.23 4.48 -2.47
N THR A 115 2.38 5.01 -2.89
CA THR A 115 2.89 5.02 -4.28
C THR A 115 3.05 3.63 -4.89
N LEU A 116 3.09 2.56 -4.08
CA LEU A 116 2.96 1.19 -4.57
C LEU A 116 1.66 0.95 -5.36
N LEU A 117 0.61 1.74 -5.07
CA LEU A 117 -0.66 1.74 -5.79
C LEU A 117 -0.71 2.77 -6.94
N ARG A 118 0.43 3.31 -7.40
CA ARG A 118 0.48 4.27 -8.53
C ARG A 118 -0.29 3.75 -9.75
N SER A 119 -0.08 2.49 -10.15
CA SER A 119 -0.80 1.88 -11.28
C SER A 119 -2.32 1.77 -11.04
N THR A 120 -2.74 1.49 -9.80
CA THR A 120 -4.14 1.47 -9.39
C THR A 120 -4.77 2.86 -9.54
N VAL A 121 -4.09 3.90 -9.04
CA VAL A 121 -4.51 5.30 -9.14
C VAL A 121 -4.61 5.75 -10.61
N VAL A 122 -3.60 5.47 -11.44
CA VAL A 122 -3.61 5.78 -12.88
C VAL A 122 -4.81 5.14 -13.58
N THR A 123 -5.17 3.91 -13.19
CA THR A 123 -6.32 3.20 -13.77
C THR A 123 -7.65 3.84 -13.35
N LEU A 124 -7.82 4.15 -12.07
CA LEU A 124 -9.03 4.78 -11.53
C LEU A 124 -9.25 6.18 -12.09
N LEU A 125 -8.17 6.95 -12.27
CA LEU A 125 -8.21 8.31 -12.78
C LEU A 125 -8.80 8.43 -14.20
N ARG A 126 -8.93 7.32 -14.93
CA ARG A 126 -9.57 7.29 -16.25
C ARG A 126 -11.07 7.62 -16.17
N ASP A 127 -11.74 7.25 -15.08
CA ASP A 127 -13.19 7.33 -14.94
C ASP A 127 -13.66 8.03 -13.65
N HIS A 128 -12.76 8.34 -12.71
CA HIS A 128 -13.10 8.76 -11.35
C HIS A 128 -12.32 9.97 -10.84
N ASP A 129 -12.89 10.67 -9.86
CA ASP A 129 -12.21 11.70 -9.06
C ASP A 129 -11.52 11.02 -7.87
N VAL A 130 -10.18 10.91 -7.89
CA VAL A 130 -9.45 9.94 -7.06
C VAL A 130 -8.75 10.61 -5.88
N TYR A 131 -9.00 10.03 -4.71
CA TYR A 131 -8.33 10.34 -3.46
C TYR A 131 -7.60 9.08 -2.96
N ILE A 132 -6.51 9.24 -2.22
CA ILE A 132 -5.79 8.12 -1.60
C ILE A 132 -5.30 8.48 -0.20
N THR A 133 -5.35 7.52 0.72
CA THR A 133 -4.68 7.64 2.01
C THR A 133 -3.18 7.49 1.83
N ASP A 134 -2.40 8.51 2.18
CA ASP A 134 -0.95 8.50 2.10
C ASP A 134 -0.31 8.58 3.48
N TRP A 135 0.27 7.47 3.93
CA TRP A 135 0.73 7.32 5.30
C TRP A 135 2.14 7.87 5.51
N LYS A 136 2.32 8.63 6.58
CA LYS A 136 3.61 9.21 6.95
C LYS A 136 4.49 8.17 7.62
N ASN A 137 5.79 8.27 7.38
CA ASN A 137 6.77 7.41 8.03
C ASN A 137 6.79 7.69 9.55
N ALA A 138 6.45 6.70 10.38
CA ALA A 138 6.28 6.92 11.82
C ALA A 138 7.54 7.46 12.52
N ARG A 139 8.73 7.18 11.98
CA ARG A 139 10.00 7.71 12.52
C ARG A 139 10.11 9.24 12.38
N ASP A 140 9.40 9.82 11.44
CA ASP A 140 9.39 11.25 11.14
C ASP A 140 8.18 11.96 11.79
N VAL A 141 7.33 11.24 12.53
CA VAL A 141 6.17 11.79 13.26
C VAL A 141 6.49 11.96 14.76
N PRO A 142 6.47 13.20 15.30
CA PRO A 142 6.89 13.47 16.68
C PRO A 142 6.00 12.79 17.72
N LEU A 143 6.54 12.55 18.92
CA LEU A 143 5.78 11.98 20.04
C LEU A 143 4.58 12.86 20.46
N SER A 144 4.67 14.18 20.29
CA SER A 144 3.59 15.12 20.57
C SER A 144 2.34 14.93 19.69
N ALA A 145 2.48 14.25 18.54
CA ALA A 145 1.34 13.86 17.70
C ALA A 145 0.51 12.70 18.30
N GLY A 146 0.97 12.11 19.40
CA GLY A 146 0.25 11.08 20.13
C GLY A 146 0.47 9.67 19.58
N ARG A 147 -0.50 8.81 19.89
CA ARG A 147 -0.55 7.40 19.49
C ARG A 147 -1.18 7.25 18.11
N PHE A 148 -0.79 6.22 17.38
CA PHE A 148 -1.49 5.76 16.18
C PHE A 148 -1.54 4.23 16.18
N GLY A 149 -2.70 3.68 16.46
CA GLY A 149 -3.01 2.25 16.49
C GLY A 149 -4.11 1.87 15.50
N PHE A 150 -4.66 0.67 15.66
CA PHE A 150 -5.71 0.15 14.77
C PHE A 150 -6.96 1.04 14.76
N GLU A 151 -7.43 1.45 15.93
CA GLU A 151 -8.61 2.32 16.04
C GLU A 151 -8.36 3.72 15.49
N ASP A 152 -7.14 4.25 15.63
CA ASP A 152 -6.77 5.56 15.06
C ASP A 152 -6.78 5.50 13.52
N TYR A 153 -6.40 4.36 12.92
CA TYR A 153 -6.52 4.14 11.48
C TYR A 153 -7.99 4.17 11.03
N VAL A 154 -8.89 3.53 11.79
CA VAL A 154 -10.34 3.56 11.53
C VAL A 154 -10.85 5.00 11.57
N ASP A 155 -10.45 5.77 12.59
CA ASP A 155 -10.82 7.19 12.72
C ASP A 155 -10.35 8.03 11.52
N TYR A 156 -9.15 7.76 10.98
CA TYR A 156 -8.63 8.45 9.80
C TYR A 156 -9.49 8.15 8.56
N VAL A 157 -9.86 6.89 8.34
CA VAL A 157 -10.73 6.53 7.20
C VAL A 157 -12.08 7.23 7.31
N ILE A 158 -12.68 7.29 8.51
CA ILE A 158 -13.94 8.01 8.75
C ILE A 158 -13.77 9.52 8.46
N GLN A 159 -12.73 10.14 9.01
CA GLN A 159 -12.45 11.57 8.80
C GLN A 159 -12.21 11.91 7.33
N PHE A 160 -11.52 11.04 6.58
CA PHE A 160 -11.31 11.24 5.14
C PHE A 160 -12.60 11.18 4.34
N PHE A 161 -13.51 10.24 4.64
CA PHE A 161 -14.83 10.25 4.03
C PHE A 161 -15.64 11.50 4.39
N GLN A 162 -15.65 11.89 5.66
CA GLN A 162 -16.34 13.09 6.13
C GLN A 162 -15.82 14.35 5.44
N HIS A 163 -14.50 14.44 5.22
CA HIS A 163 -13.88 15.53 4.45
C HIS A 163 -14.29 15.51 2.97
N MET A 164 -14.28 14.34 2.32
CA MET A 164 -14.70 14.19 0.91
C MET A 164 -16.19 14.50 0.71
N GLY A 165 -17.00 14.29 1.75
CA GLY A 165 -18.44 14.50 1.76
C GLY A 165 -19.25 13.33 1.20
N PRO A 166 -20.58 13.50 1.06
CA PRO A 166 -21.48 12.44 0.64
C PRO A 166 -21.23 12.00 -0.80
N GLY A 167 -21.57 10.74 -1.10
CA GLY A 167 -21.55 10.20 -2.45
C GLY A 167 -20.22 9.61 -2.93
N ALA A 168 -19.23 9.49 -2.03
CA ALA A 168 -17.97 8.82 -2.33
C ALA A 168 -18.11 7.29 -2.39
N HIS A 169 -17.10 6.64 -2.99
CA HIS A 169 -16.93 5.20 -3.05
C HIS A 169 -15.58 4.81 -2.44
N MET A 170 -15.44 3.56 -2.00
CA MET A 170 -14.23 3.04 -1.38
C MET A 170 -13.58 1.94 -2.21
N VAL A 171 -12.26 1.97 -2.33
CA VAL A 171 -11.43 0.87 -2.82
C VAL A 171 -10.31 0.62 -1.79
N SER A 172 -10.41 -0.47 -1.03
CA SER A 172 -9.42 -0.86 -0.03
C SER A 172 -8.59 -2.04 -0.51
N VAL A 173 -7.27 -1.96 -0.32
CA VAL A 173 -6.32 -2.91 -0.91
C VAL A 173 -5.44 -3.56 0.15
N CYS A 174 -5.50 -4.89 0.27
CA CYS A 174 -4.71 -5.71 1.18
C CYS A 174 -5.05 -5.46 2.66
N GLN A 175 -4.05 -5.11 3.46
CA GLN A 175 -4.08 -4.92 4.90
C GLN A 175 -5.24 -4.07 5.45
N PRO A 176 -5.63 -2.93 4.84
CA PRO A 176 -6.60 -2.02 5.42
C PRO A 176 -8.05 -2.45 5.20
N CYS A 177 -8.32 -3.56 4.50
CA CYS A 177 -9.70 -4.03 4.30
C CYS A 177 -10.46 -4.24 5.61
N VAL A 178 -9.78 -4.68 6.67
CA VAL A 178 -10.39 -4.88 8.00
C VAL A 178 -10.76 -3.54 8.67
N PRO A 179 -9.83 -2.59 8.90
CA PRO A 179 -10.20 -1.30 9.47
C PRO A 179 -11.10 -0.47 8.55
N ALA A 180 -11.00 -0.61 7.22
CA ALA A 180 -11.89 0.05 6.27
C ALA A 180 -13.34 -0.47 6.38
N LEU A 181 -13.53 -1.80 6.49
CA LEU A 181 -14.85 -2.37 6.74
C LEU A 181 -15.39 -1.94 8.10
N ALA A 182 -14.54 -1.85 9.13
CA ALA A 182 -14.93 -1.35 10.44
C ALA A 182 -15.40 0.12 10.38
N ALA A 183 -14.66 0.99 9.67
CA ALA A 183 -15.04 2.39 9.46
C ALA A 183 -16.42 2.50 8.80
N VAL A 184 -16.66 1.78 7.70
CA VAL A 184 -17.95 1.82 7.00
C VAL A 184 -19.09 1.27 7.86
N ALA A 185 -18.83 0.24 8.67
CA ALA A 185 -19.83 -0.29 9.60
C ALA A 185 -20.23 0.74 10.67
N LEU A 186 -19.25 1.46 11.22
CA LEU A 186 -19.48 2.51 12.21
C LEU A 186 -20.25 3.68 11.61
N MET A 187 -19.82 4.18 10.45
CA MET A 187 -20.50 5.26 9.72
C MET A 187 -21.95 4.89 9.36
N ALA A 188 -22.18 3.65 8.92
CA ALA A 188 -23.52 3.15 8.59
C ALA A 188 -24.43 3.05 9.83
N GLU A 189 -23.90 2.60 10.98
CA GLU A 189 -24.63 2.56 12.25
C GLU A 189 -25.02 3.97 12.71
N ASP A 190 -24.12 4.94 12.54
CA ASP A 190 -24.32 6.34 12.92
C ASP A 190 -25.15 7.14 11.90
N LYS A 191 -25.50 6.53 10.76
CA LYS A 191 -26.18 7.15 9.62
C LYS A 191 -25.43 8.39 9.10
N ASP A 192 -24.11 8.32 9.10
CA ASP A 192 -23.26 9.37 8.56
C ASP A 192 -23.55 9.57 7.07
N ALA A 193 -23.83 10.80 6.65
CA ALA A 193 -24.09 11.15 5.26
C ALA A 193 -22.90 10.88 4.34
N ALA A 194 -21.68 10.85 4.90
CA ALA A 194 -20.45 10.54 4.19
C ALA A 194 -20.19 9.03 4.03
N THR A 195 -21.05 8.16 4.56
CA THR A 195 -20.92 6.70 4.37
C THR A 195 -20.84 6.38 2.86
N PRO A 196 -19.86 5.60 2.40
CA PRO A 196 -19.66 5.39 0.96
C PRO A 196 -20.83 4.66 0.31
N LYS A 197 -21.10 4.96 -0.96
CA LYS A 197 -22.15 4.32 -1.77
C LYS A 197 -21.78 2.89 -2.17
N SER A 198 -20.48 2.62 -2.37
CA SER A 198 -19.96 1.26 -2.52
C SER A 198 -18.60 1.11 -1.84
N MET A 199 -18.28 -0.13 -1.47
CA MET A 199 -16.97 -0.54 -0.98
C MET A 199 -16.45 -1.73 -1.78
N THR A 200 -15.22 -1.60 -2.27
CA THR A 200 -14.45 -2.68 -2.86
C THR A 200 -13.36 -3.10 -1.89
N LEU A 201 -13.31 -4.36 -1.50
CA LEU A 201 -12.26 -4.95 -0.67
C LEU A 201 -11.45 -5.93 -1.51
N MET A 202 -10.13 -5.71 -1.65
CA MET A 202 -9.29 -6.51 -2.55
C MET A 202 -8.14 -7.17 -1.79
N GLY A 203 -8.11 -8.51 -1.79
CA GLY A 203 -7.03 -9.30 -1.18
C GLY A 203 -6.78 -8.99 0.30
N GLY A 204 -7.83 -8.70 1.07
CA GLY A 204 -7.74 -8.33 2.48
C GLY A 204 -8.13 -9.46 3.45
N PRO A 205 -7.46 -9.59 4.61
CA PRO A 205 -7.67 -10.68 5.56
C PRO A 205 -8.91 -10.43 6.45
N ILE A 206 -10.12 -10.41 5.88
CA ILE A 206 -11.36 -10.18 6.64
C ILE A 206 -11.60 -11.31 7.64
N ASP A 207 -11.48 -12.56 7.18
CA ASP A 207 -11.35 -13.73 8.04
C ASP A 207 -10.07 -14.51 7.69
N PRO A 208 -8.97 -14.27 8.42
CA PRO A 208 -7.71 -14.97 8.19
C PRO A 208 -7.80 -16.48 8.43
N ASN A 209 -8.80 -16.97 9.17
CA ASN A 209 -8.96 -18.39 9.47
C ASN A 209 -9.66 -19.16 8.36
N ALA A 210 -10.29 -18.48 7.39
CA ALA A 210 -11.02 -19.12 6.31
C ALA A 210 -10.10 -19.95 5.40
N ALA A 211 -8.87 -19.47 5.17
CA ALA A 211 -7.85 -20.15 4.39
C ALA A 211 -6.45 -19.64 4.80
N PRO A 212 -5.84 -20.19 5.85
CA PRO A 212 -4.54 -19.72 6.35
C PRO A 212 -3.41 -19.82 5.30
N THR A 213 -2.54 -18.81 5.27
CA THR A 213 -1.30 -18.75 4.48
C THR A 213 -0.07 -18.70 5.38
N ALA A 214 1.13 -18.67 4.80
CA ALA A 214 2.37 -18.50 5.56
C ALA A 214 2.39 -17.21 6.40
N VAL A 215 1.66 -16.17 5.97
CA VAL A 215 1.50 -14.94 6.76
C VAL A 215 0.68 -15.20 8.02
N ASN A 216 -0.38 -16.00 7.90
CA ASN A 216 -1.20 -16.43 9.03
C ASN A 216 -0.40 -17.29 10.01
N ASP A 217 0.39 -18.23 9.49
CA ASP A 217 1.22 -19.11 10.32
C ASP A 217 2.23 -18.28 11.12
N LEU A 218 2.96 -17.37 10.47
CA LEU A 218 3.92 -16.49 11.15
C LEU A 218 3.24 -15.67 12.26
N ALA A 219 2.04 -15.15 12.01
CA ALA A 219 1.29 -14.37 12.99
C ALA A 219 0.81 -15.22 14.19
N ASN A 220 0.49 -16.49 13.99
CA ASN A 220 -0.07 -17.38 15.02
C ASN A 220 0.98 -18.23 15.75
N GLU A 221 2.18 -18.40 15.18
CA GLU A 221 3.25 -19.22 15.78
C GLU A 221 3.94 -18.58 16.99
N LYS A 222 3.81 -17.26 17.16
CA LYS A 222 4.53 -16.49 18.19
C LYS A 222 3.55 -15.68 19.05
N PRO A 223 3.79 -15.57 20.36
CA PRO A 223 3.02 -14.69 21.22
C PRO A 223 3.37 -13.21 20.94
N ILE A 224 2.48 -12.29 21.31
CA ILE A 224 2.66 -10.84 21.08
C ILE A 224 3.99 -10.32 21.63
N GLU A 225 4.39 -10.76 22.82
CA GLU A 225 5.65 -10.34 23.47
C GLU A 225 6.88 -10.70 22.63
N TRP A 226 6.80 -11.77 21.82
CA TRP A 226 7.87 -12.13 20.91
C TRP A 226 8.01 -11.09 19.79
N PHE A 227 6.89 -10.66 19.19
CA PHE A 227 6.91 -9.63 18.15
C PHE A 227 7.44 -8.30 18.70
N GLU A 228 7.00 -7.91 19.90
CA GLU A 228 7.49 -6.72 20.57
C GLU A 228 9.00 -6.76 20.81
N LYS A 229 9.52 -7.90 21.29
CA LYS A 229 10.94 -8.04 21.59
C LYS A 229 11.83 -8.07 20.35
N ASN A 230 11.37 -8.70 19.27
CA ASN A 230 12.21 -9.02 18.11
C ASN A 230 12.05 -8.04 16.95
N LEU A 231 10.86 -7.44 16.78
CA LEU A 231 10.54 -6.63 15.60
C LEU A 231 10.39 -5.14 15.92
N ILE A 232 10.09 -4.78 17.17
CA ILE A 232 9.93 -3.38 17.55
C ILE A 232 11.28 -2.75 17.90
N SER A 233 11.48 -1.52 17.44
CA SER A 233 12.65 -0.71 17.75
C SER A 233 12.26 0.70 18.17
N VAL A 234 13.22 1.44 18.73
CA VAL A 234 13.02 2.83 19.15
C VAL A 234 13.68 3.75 18.14
N VAL A 235 12.94 4.75 17.68
CA VAL A 235 13.41 5.75 16.73
C VAL A 235 14.57 6.57 17.33
N PRO A 236 15.73 6.67 16.65
CA PRO A 236 16.89 7.43 17.12
C PRO A 236 16.68 8.95 17.22
N LEU A 237 17.51 9.63 18.02
CA LEU A 237 17.48 11.09 18.28
C LEU A 237 17.52 12.01 17.05
N ARG A 238 18.00 11.52 15.91
CA ARG A 238 18.16 12.32 14.68
C ARG A 238 16.86 12.54 13.91
N TYR A 239 15.78 11.83 14.26
CA TYR A 239 14.49 11.93 13.59
C TYR A 239 13.47 12.63 14.49
N ALA A 240 12.46 13.26 13.90
CA ALA A 240 11.42 13.97 14.65
C ALA A 240 10.63 13.04 15.58
N GLY A 241 10.44 11.78 15.20
CA GLY A 241 9.79 10.75 16.02
C GLY A 241 10.69 10.12 17.07
N HIS A 242 11.82 10.73 17.46
CA HIS A 242 12.74 10.14 18.43
C HIS A 242 12.02 9.61 19.69
N GLY A 243 12.43 8.42 20.16
CA GLY A 243 11.80 7.77 21.31
C GLY A 243 10.50 7.01 20.99
N ARG A 244 9.89 7.21 19.81
CA ARG A 244 8.74 6.41 19.36
C ARG A 244 9.14 4.97 19.14
N GLN A 245 8.27 4.04 19.52
CA GLN A 245 8.42 2.63 19.21
C GLN A 245 7.77 2.33 17.86
N VAL A 246 8.51 1.67 16.99
CA VAL A 246 8.10 1.39 15.61
C VAL A 246 8.45 -0.03 15.21
N TYR A 247 7.68 -0.60 14.29
CA TYR A 247 8.13 -1.72 13.45
C TYR A 247 8.88 -1.13 12.24
N PRO A 248 10.22 -1.24 12.16
CA PRO A 248 10.99 -0.56 11.13
C PRO A 248 10.77 -1.16 9.75
N GLY A 249 10.61 -0.31 8.73
CA GLY A 249 10.35 -0.73 7.35
C GLY A 249 11.46 -1.62 6.77
N PHE A 250 12.72 -1.39 7.15
CA PHE A 250 13.83 -2.24 6.70
C PHE A 250 13.75 -3.68 7.25
N ILE A 251 13.17 -3.89 8.44
CA ILE A 251 12.97 -5.24 8.99
C ILE A 251 11.87 -5.95 8.20
N GLN A 252 10.78 -5.25 7.93
CA GLN A 252 9.67 -5.78 7.15
C GLN A 252 10.09 -6.15 5.73
N LEU A 253 10.81 -5.25 5.05
CA LEU A 253 11.36 -5.56 3.75
C LEU A 253 12.33 -6.76 3.78
N SER A 254 13.18 -6.87 4.81
CA SER A 254 14.09 -8.01 4.92
C SER A 254 13.32 -9.34 4.97
N ALA A 255 12.16 -9.37 5.64
CA ALA A 255 11.30 -10.55 5.66
C ALA A 255 10.72 -10.86 4.27
N PHE A 256 10.21 -9.86 3.55
CA PHE A 256 9.68 -10.06 2.20
C PHE A 256 10.76 -10.51 1.20
N MET A 257 11.95 -9.90 1.27
CA MET A 257 13.09 -10.33 0.46
C MET A 257 13.49 -11.77 0.78
N ALA A 258 13.56 -12.14 2.06
CA ALA A 258 13.93 -13.48 2.52
C ALA A 258 13.02 -14.58 1.94
N MET A 259 11.71 -14.30 1.78
CA MET A 259 10.75 -15.24 1.20
C MET A 259 11.03 -15.55 -0.28
N ASN A 260 11.72 -14.67 -1.02
CA ASN A 260 11.93 -14.80 -2.47
C ASN A 260 13.37 -14.45 -2.93
N MET A 261 14.38 -14.74 -2.10
CA MET A 261 15.77 -14.29 -2.33
C MET A 261 16.34 -14.69 -3.69
N GLU A 262 16.09 -15.91 -4.14
CA GLU A 262 16.60 -16.40 -5.43
C GLU A 262 16.04 -15.57 -6.60
N ARG A 263 14.73 -15.28 -6.56
CA ARG A 263 14.06 -14.47 -7.57
C ARG A 263 14.60 -13.05 -7.59
N HIS A 264 14.80 -12.43 -6.42
CA HIS A 264 15.39 -11.10 -6.34
C HIS A 264 16.82 -11.07 -6.87
N GLY A 265 17.64 -12.07 -6.53
CA GLY A 265 19.00 -12.22 -7.06
C GLY A 265 19.05 -12.46 -8.57
N ALA A 266 18.08 -13.18 -9.14
CA ALA A 266 17.93 -13.31 -10.59
C ALA A 266 17.58 -11.98 -11.26
N GLN A 267 16.64 -11.22 -10.71
CA GLN A 267 16.24 -9.91 -11.24
C GLN A 267 17.37 -8.86 -11.20
N HIS A 268 18.19 -8.83 -10.14
CA HIS A 268 19.36 -7.94 -10.11
C HIS A 268 20.43 -8.33 -11.13
N ARG A 269 20.64 -9.64 -11.36
CA ARG A 269 21.54 -10.13 -12.42
C ARG A 269 21.02 -9.77 -13.81
N GLU A 270 19.71 -9.92 -14.03
CA GLU A 270 19.05 -9.53 -15.28
C GLU A 270 19.18 -8.02 -15.52
N LEU A 271 18.93 -7.20 -14.50
CA LEU A 271 19.12 -5.74 -14.57
C LEU A 271 20.55 -5.37 -14.99
N TYR A 272 21.56 -5.98 -14.36
CA TYR A 272 22.96 -5.77 -14.74
C TYR A 272 23.19 -6.13 -16.23
N GLN A 273 22.69 -7.28 -16.67
CA GLN A 273 22.87 -7.75 -18.04
C GLN A 273 22.20 -6.82 -19.06
N LEU A 274 20.96 -6.38 -18.80
CA LEU A 274 20.24 -5.44 -19.65
C LEU A 274 21.01 -4.11 -19.79
N LEU A 275 21.50 -3.56 -18.67
CA LEU A 275 22.31 -2.33 -18.69
C LEU A 275 23.65 -2.53 -19.41
N ALA A 276 24.33 -3.65 -19.17
CA ALA A 276 25.58 -4.01 -19.85
C ALA A 276 25.40 -4.22 -21.36
N ASP A 277 24.22 -4.65 -21.80
CA ASP A 277 23.87 -4.80 -23.21
C ASP A 277 23.34 -3.50 -23.84
N GLY A 278 23.10 -2.46 -23.04
CA GLY A 278 22.54 -1.18 -23.49
C GLY A 278 21.02 -1.20 -23.70
N LYS A 279 20.32 -2.20 -23.16
CA LYS A 279 18.86 -2.36 -23.21
C LYS A 279 18.19 -1.58 -22.07
N THR A 280 18.22 -0.25 -22.18
CA THR A 280 17.82 0.64 -21.09
C THR A 280 16.31 0.59 -20.81
N VAL A 281 15.46 0.47 -21.84
CA VAL A 281 14.00 0.46 -21.68
C VAL A 281 13.52 -0.73 -20.84
N GLU A 282 14.08 -1.91 -21.08
CA GLU A 282 13.80 -3.10 -20.28
C GLU A 282 14.41 -3.01 -18.88
N ALA A 283 15.61 -2.45 -18.77
CA ALA A 283 16.26 -2.23 -17.48
C ALA A 283 15.45 -1.28 -16.58
N ASP A 284 14.89 -0.21 -17.16
CA ASP A 284 14.11 0.79 -16.42
C ASP A 284 12.86 0.19 -15.77
N LYS A 285 12.25 -0.85 -16.38
CA LYS A 285 11.14 -1.58 -15.74
C LYS A 285 11.56 -2.24 -14.43
N ILE A 286 12.74 -2.86 -14.40
CA ILE A 286 13.27 -3.52 -13.20
C ILE A 286 13.72 -2.45 -12.20
N LYS A 287 14.36 -1.36 -12.66
CA LYS A 287 14.77 -0.23 -11.78
C LYS A 287 13.57 0.38 -11.07
N ASN A 288 12.53 0.76 -11.82
CA ASN A 288 11.34 1.39 -11.27
C ASN A 288 10.64 0.49 -10.24
N PHE A 289 10.63 -0.83 -10.47
CA PHE A 289 10.13 -1.78 -9.47
C PHE A 289 10.94 -1.72 -8.18
N TYR A 290 12.28 -1.81 -8.24
CA TYR A 290 13.12 -1.82 -7.04
C TYR A 290 13.22 -0.46 -6.35
N GLU A 291 13.12 0.66 -7.07
CA GLU A 291 13.03 1.98 -6.47
C GLU A 291 11.80 2.10 -5.56
N GLU A 292 10.65 1.59 -6.02
CA GLU A 292 9.42 1.52 -5.23
C GLU A 292 9.53 0.48 -4.10
N TYR A 293 10.06 -0.71 -4.41
CA TYR A 293 10.19 -1.82 -3.46
C TYR A 293 11.19 -1.54 -2.33
N PHE A 294 12.17 -0.67 -2.54
CA PHE A 294 13.13 -0.24 -1.53
C PHE A 294 12.77 1.10 -0.87
N ALA A 295 11.63 1.69 -1.23
CA ALA A 295 11.05 2.82 -0.54
C ALA A 295 10.17 2.34 0.62
N VAL A 296 10.76 2.28 1.81
CA VAL A 296 10.14 1.69 2.99
C VAL A 296 9.74 2.72 4.03
N LEU A 297 8.67 2.45 4.78
CA LEU A 297 8.23 3.28 5.89
C LEU A 297 8.17 2.48 7.19
N ASP A 298 8.36 3.16 8.31
CA ASP A 298 8.17 2.57 9.63
C ASP A 298 6.70 2.70 10.05
N MET A 299 6.16 1.63 10.63
CA MET A 299 4.85 1.64 11.29
C MET A 299 5.01 1.88 12.79
N THR A 300 4.02 2.51 13.42
CA THR A 300 3.96 2.57 14.88
C THR A 300 3.85 1.18 15.49
N ARG A 301 4.43 0.99 16.69
CA ARG A 301 4.31 -0.27 17.45
C ARG A 301 2.85 -0.64 17.63
N GLU A 302 2.04 0.32 18.05
CA GLU A 302 0.63 0.13 18.40
C GLU A 302 -0.13 -0.45 17.21
N PHE A 303 -0.04 0.19 16.04
CA PHE A 303 -0.74 -0.27 14.85
C PHE A 303 -0.29 -1.66 14.40
N TYR A 304 1.02 -1.93 14.40
CA TYR A 304 1.55 -3.24 14.03
C TYR A 304 1.08 -4.33 14.99
N ILE A 305 1.29 -4.15 16.29
CA ILE A 305 0.96 -5.16 17.31
C ILE A 305 -0.55 -5.39 17.38
N GLU A 306 -1.35 -4.33 17.33
CA GLU A 306 -2.81 -4.45 17.31
C GLU A 306 -3.32 -5.12 16.04
N THR A 307 -2.66 -4.92 14.89
CA THR A 307 -3.00 -5.66 13.67
C THR A 307 -2.73 -7.15 13.84
N VAL A 308 -1.57 -7.54 14.36
CA VAL A 308 -1.26 -8.96 14.62
C VAL A 308 -2.28 -9.56 15.60
N ASP A 309 -2.54 -8.88 16.71
CA ASP A 309 -3.46 -9.35 17.75
C ASP A 309 -4.91 -9.41 17.27
N LEU A 310 -5.48 -8.28 16.82
CA LEU A 310 -6.90 -8.16 16.51
C LEU A 310 -7.27 -8.82 15.19
N VAL A 311 -6.43 -8.68 14.16
CA VAL A 311 -6.74 -9.19 12.81
C VAL A 311 -6.34 -10.64 12.69
N PHE A 312 -5.09 -11.00 12.95
CA PHE A 312 -4.58 -12.33 12.63
C PHE A 312 -4.78 -13.36 13.73
N GLN A 313 -4.48 -13.03 14.99
CA GLN A 313 -4.57 -13.99 16.09
C GLN A 313 -6.00 -14.16 16.60
N LYS A 314 -6.66 -13.04 16.93
CA LYS A 314 -8.03 -13.06 17.45
C LYS A 314 -9.07 -13.16 16.35
N ALA A 315 -8.79 -12.64 15.15
CA ALA A 315 -9.77 -12.47 14.07
C ALA A 315 -11.05 -11.76 14.58
N SER A 316 -10.87 -10.69 15.36
CA SER A 316 -11.94 -10.07 16.13
C SER A 316 -13.09 -9.55 15.26
N LEU A 317 -12.82 -9.05 14.04
CA LEU A 317 -13.90 -8.62 13.14
C LEU A 317 -14.73 -9.82 12.65
N ALA A 318 -14.08 -10.89 12.21
CA ALA A 318 -14.74 -12.10 11.72
C ALA A 318 -15.58 -12.78 12.81
N LYS A 319 -15.10 -12.75 14.06
CA LYS A 319 -15.83 -13.28 15.23
C LYS A 319 -16.91 -12.35 15.78
N GLY A 320 -17.01 -11.12 15.28
CA GLY A 320 -17.98 -10.13 15.78
C GLY A 320 -17.63 -9.61 17.18
N GLU A 321 -16.33 -9.55 17.50
CA GLU A 321 -15.77 -9.12 18.79
C GLU A 321 -14.94 -7.83 18.67
N LEU A 322 -14.75 -7.30 17.45
CA LEU A 322 -13.95 -6.10 17.23
C LEU A 322 -14.59 -4.88 17.91
N MET A 323 -13.83 -4.24 18.79
CA MET A 323 -14.19 -3.00 19.47
C MET A 323 -13.49 -1.82 18.81
N HIS A 324 -14.16 -0.68 18.80
CA HIS A 324 -13.62 0.62 18.41
C HIS A 324 -14.11 1.66 19.42
N ARG A 325 -13.19 2.32 20.13
CA ARG A 325 -13.44 3.33 21.16
C ARG A 325 -14.47 2.88 22.20
N GLY A 326 -14.39 1.60 22.60
CA GLY A 326 -15.32 0.98 23.56
C GLY A 326 -16.69 0.58 22.98
N ARG A 327 -16.90 0.74 21.67
CA ARG A 327 -18.12 0.37 20.94
C ARG A 327 -17.88 -0.87 20.07
N LEU A 328 -18.81 -1.81 20.07
CA LEU A 328 -18.73 -2.99 19.20
C LEU A 328 -18.96 -2.61 17.74
N VAL A 329 -18.05 -3.00 16.85
CA VAL A 329 -18.18 -2.82 15.41
C VAL A 329 -19.15 -3.86 14.85
N LYS A 330 -20.21 -3.42 14.16
CA LYS A 330 -21.26 -4.30 13.63
C LYS A 330 -21.39 -4.16 12.12
N PRO A 331 -20.70 -4.99 11.30
CA PRO A 331 -20.86 -4.97 9.85
C PRO A 331 -22.31 -5.19 9.38
N GLY A 332 -23.15 -5.85 10.18
CA GLY A 332 -24.59 -5.97 9.93
C GLY A 332 -25.37 -4.65 9.92
N ALA A 333 -24.79 -3.54 10.39
CA ALA A 333 -25.39 -2.20 10.29
C ALA A 333 -25.36 -1.64 8.85
N ILE A 334 -24.50 -2.19 7.97
CA ILE A 334 -24.36 -1.74 6.59
C ILE A 334 -25.59 -2.19 5.78
N ARG A 335 -26.38 -1.23 5.28
CA ARG A 335 -27.60 -1.51 4.50
C ARG A 335 -27.61 -0.92 3.09
N HIS A 336 -26.80 0.10 2.84
CA HIS A 336 -26.87 0.90 1.61
C HIS A 336 -25.55 0.95 0.83
N THR A 337 -24.43 0.59 1.44
CA THR A 337 -23.13 0.50 0.76
C THR A 337 -23.02 -0.83 0.04
N ALA A 338 -23.00 -0.82 -1.29
CA ALA A 338 -22.77 -2.03 -2.08
C ALA A 338 -21.36 -2.60 -1.81
N LEU A 339 -21.24 -3.93 -1.71
CA LEU A 339 -20.00 -4.62 -1.38
C LEU A 339 -19.51 -5.42 -2.59
N LEU A 340 -18.30 -5.12 -3.04
CA LEU A 340 -17.51 -5.93 -3.95
C LEU A 340 -16.31 -6.52 -3.21
N THR A 341 -16.14 -7.84 -3.23
CA THR A 341 -14.88 -8.46 -2.80
C THR A 341 -14.13 -9.01 -4.00
N VAL A 342 -12.80 -8.80 -4.03
CA VAL A 342 -11.91 -9.29 -5.09
C VAL A 342 -10.83 -10.16 -4.48
N GLU A 343 -10.65 -11.37 -5.01
CA GLU A 343 -9.61 -12.31 -4.58
C GLU A 343 -8.83 -12.83 -5.79
N GLY A 344 -7.56 -13.17 -5.61
CA GLY A 344 -6.72 -13.80 -6.64
C GLY A 344 -6.67 -15.31 -6.45
N GLU A 345 -6.84 -16.09 -7.51
CA GLU A 345 -6.79 -17.56 -7.46
C GLU A 345 -5.45 -18.10 -6.90
N ARG A 346 -4.35 -17.38 -7.13
CA ARG A 346 -2.99 -17.74 -6.71
C ARG A 346 -2.44 -16.80 -5.65
N ASP A 347 -3.32 -16.10 -4.91
CA ASP A 347 -2.91 -15.20 -3.85
C ASP A 347 -2.35 -16.01 -2.66
N ASP A 348 -1.05 -15.88 -2.45
CA ASP A 348 -0.26 -16.53 -1.41
C ASP A 348 -0.17 -15.71 -0.11
N VAL A 349 -0.71 -14.49 -0.12
CA VAL A 349 -0.76 -13.58 1.03
C VAL A 349 -2.13 -13.67 1.69
N CYS A 350 -3.18 -13.43 0.92
CA CYS A 350 -4.57 -13.46 1.33
C CYS A 350 -5.35 -14.44 0.45
N ALA A 351 -5.34 -15.72 0.84
CA ALA A 351 -5.94 -16.78 0.05
C ALA A 351 -7.46 -16.61 -0.13
N VAL A 352 -7.98 -17.28 -1.16
CA VAL A 352 -9.40 -17.31 -1.51
C VAL A 352 -10.25 -17.70 -0.30
N GLY A 353 -11.29 -16.93 -0.02
CA GLY A 353 -12.16 -17.09 1.16
C GLY A 353 -11.96 -16.02 2.22
N GLN A 354 -10.73 -15.52 2.41
CA GLN A 354 -10.45 -14.58 3.49
C GLN A 354 -11.14 -13.22 3.29
N THR A 355 -11.15 -12.67 2.07
CA THR A 355 -11.79 -11.38 1.78
C THR A 355 -13.30 -11.53 1.60
N SER A 356 -13.73 -12.61 0.93
CA SER A 356 -15.14 -12.91 0.67
C SER A 356 -15.95 -13.19 1.93
N ALA A 357 -15.31 -13.53 3.05
CA ALA A 357 -15.93 -13.59 4.37
C ALA A 357 -16.72 -12.31 4.76
N ALA A 358 -16.34 -11.14 4.23
CA ALA A 358 -17.08 -9.88 4.43
C ALA A 358 -18.57 -9.98 4.07
N HIS A 359 -18.93 -10.81 3.08
CA HIS A 359 -20.33 -11.02 2.67
C HIS A 359 -21.19 -11.64 3.77
N GLY A 360 -20.60 -12.54 4.56
CA GLY A 360 -21.25 -13.16 5.72
C GLY A 360 -21.43 -12.18 6.87
N LEU A 361 -20.46 -11.30 7.09
CA LEU A 361 -20.51 -10.29 8.16
C LEU A 361 -21.51 -9.17 7.86
N CYS A 362 -21.62 -8.74 6.60
CA CYS A 362 -22.53 -7.67 6.16
C CYS A 362 -23.98 -8.18 6.04
N THR A 363 -24.55 -8.72 7.12
CA THR A 363 -25.89 -9.35 7.14
C THR A 363 -27.03 -8.39 6.82
N GLY A 364 -26.86 -7.08 7.07
CA GLY A 364 -27.85 -6.06 6.77
C GLY A 364 -27.99 -5.69 5.30
N LEU A 365 -27.04 -6.11 4.45
CA LEU A 365 -26.96 -5.75 3.06
C LEU A 365 -27.74 -6.74 2.19
N ARG A 366 -28.56 -6.22 1.26
CA ARG A 366 -29.40 -7.04 0.38
C ARG A 366 -28.54 -7.85 -0.60
N PRO A 367 -28.94 -9.07 -1.01
CA PRO A 367 -28.13 -9.92 -1.89
C PRO A 367 -27.68 -9.26 -3.20
N HIS A 368 -28.51 -8.44 -3.86
CA HIS A 368 -28.14 -7.77 -5.12
C HIS A 368 -27.08 -6.67 -4.97
N LEU A 369 -26.81 -6.21 -3.74
CA LEU A 369 -25.76 -5.26 -3.41
C LEU A 369 -24.43 -5.96 -3.05
N LYS A 370 -24.40 -7.30 -3.08
CA LYS A 370 -23.22 -8.12 -2.79
C LYS A 370 -22.70 -8.73 -4.08
N ARG A 371 -21.42 -8.53 -4.38
CA ARG A 371 -20.73 -9.17 -5.50
C ARG A 371 -19.36 -9.67 -5.07
N HIS A 372 -18.95 -10.80 -5.61
CA HIS A 372 -17.62 -11.37 -5.43
C HIS A 372 -17.00 -11.64 -6.79
N HIS A 373 -15.73 -11.26 -6.96
CA HIS A 373 -14.94 -11.54 -8.15
C HIS A 373 -13.69 -12.32 -7.76
N LEU A 374 -13.63 -13.60 -8.13
CA LEU A 374 -12.42 -14.40 -8.07
C LEU A 374 -11.67 -14.24 -9.39
N GLN A 375 -10.47 -13.67 -9.36
CA GLN A 375 -9.66 -13.43 -10.55
C GLN A 375 -8.74 -14.64 -10.84
N PRO A 376 -8.92 -15.35 -11.96
CA PRO A 376 -8.06 -16.48 -12.30
C PRO A 376 -6.65 -16.04 -12.70
N GLY A 377 -5.66 -16.87 -12.33
CA GLY A 377 -4.28 -16.78 -12.78
C GLY A 377 -3.44 -15.65 -12.19
N VAL A 378 -3.93 -14.94 -11.18
CA VAL A 378 -3.19 -13.85 -10.51
C VAL A 378 -2.85 -14.20 -9.07
N GLY A 379 -1.68 -13.77 -8.61
CA GLY A 379 -1.34 -13.70 -7.18
C GLY A 379 -1.74 -12.35 -6.58
N HIS A 380 -1.26 -12.08 -5.37
CA HIS A 380 -1.68 -10.93 -4.56
C HIS A 380 -1.65 -9.59 -5.31
N TYR A 381 -0.52 -9.24 -5.93
CA TYR A 381 -0.40 -7.96 -6.66
C TYR A 381 -1.28 -7.86 -7.92
N GLY A 382 -1.57 -9.00 -8.56
CA GLY A 382 -2.31 -9.00 -9.82
C GLY A 382 -3.80 -8.67 -9.67
N VAL A 383 -4.32 -8.60 -8.43
CA VAL A 383 -5.69 -8.16 -8.16
C VAL A 383 -5.84 -6.64 -8.18
N PHE A 384 -4.75 -5.87 -8.06
CA PHE A 384 -4.80 -4.39 -8.00
C PHE A 384 -3.76 -3.68 -8.87
N SER A 385 -2.84 -4.41 -9.51
CA SER A 385 -1.81 -3.86 -10.39
C SER A 385 -1.55 -4.74 -11.62
N GLY A 386 -1.08 -4.11 -12.70
CA GLY A 386 -0.74 -4.77 -13.96
C GLY A 386 -1.93 -5.01 -14.91
N SER A 387 -1.65 -5.70 -16.01
CA SER A 387 -2.60 -5.84 -17.13
C SER A 387 -3.90 -6.57 -16.77
N LYS A 388 -3.84 -7.53 -15.83
CA LYS A 388 -5.03 -8.24 -15.34
C LYS A 388 -5.92 -7.34 -14.49
N TRP A 389 -5.33 -6.49 -13.65
CA TRP A 389 -6.06 -5.43 -12.96
C TRP A 389 -6.77 -4.53 -13.98
N GLU A 390 -6.04 -3.97 -14.94
CA GLU A 390 -6.61 -3.01 -15.90
C GLU A 390 -7.71 -3.59 -16.79
N SER A 391 -7.53 -4.81 -17.29
CA SER A 391 -8.42 -5.40 -18.31
C SER A 391 -9.53 -6.29 -17.76
N GLN A 392 -9.42 -6.78 -16.52
CA GLN A 392 -10.35 -7.80 -15.99
C GLN A 392 -10.95 -7.41 -14.64
N VAL A 393 -10.13 -7.00 -13.66
CA VAL A 393 -10.60 -6.67 -12.31
C VAL A 393 -11.21 -5.26 -12.25
N TYR A 394 -10.49 -4.25 -12.75
CA TYR A 394 -10.94 -2.86 -12.74
C TYR A 394 -12.32 -2.66 -13.38
N PRO A 395 -12.67 -3.30 -14.52
CA PRO A 395 -14.03 -3.25 -15.04
C PRO A 395 -15.11 -3.64 -14.01
N GLN A 396 -14.85 -4.59 -13.10
CA GLN A 396 -15.80 -4.96 -12.04
C GLN A 396 -15.96 -3.83 -11.02
N VAL A 397 -14.84 -3.21 -10.62
CA VAL A 397 -14.81 -2.06 -9.69
C VAL A 397 -15.55 -0.87 -10.30
N ARG A 398 -15.21 -0.49 -11.52
CA ARG A 398 -15.85 0.59 -12.27
C ARG A 398 -17.35 0.36 -12.43
N ASN A 399 -17.76 -0.85 -12.84
CA ASN A 399 -19.17 -1.17 -13.02
C ASN A 399 -19.96 -1.12 -11.70
N MET A 400 -19.33 -1.49 -10.58
CA MET A 400 -19.94 -1.34 -9.26
C MET A 400 -20.12 0.13 -8.89
N ILE A 401 -19.09 0.95 -9.09
CA ILE A 401 -19.15 2.39 -8.82
C ILE A 401 -20.25 3.05 -9.68
N LEU A 402 -20.24 2.79 -10.99
CA LEU A 402 -21.25 3.33 -11.93
C LEU A 402 -22.67 2.90 -11.60
N ALA A 403 -22.88 1.65 -11.16
CA ALA A 403 -24.21 1.16 -10.79
C ALA A 403 -24.76 1.81 -9.50
N MET A 404 -23.89 2.39 -8.68
CA MET A 404 -24.24 2.98 -7.38
C MET A 404 -24.17 4.51 -7.37
N ASN A 405 -23.63 5.15 -8.42
CA ASN A 405 -23.38 6.59 -8.46
C ASN A 405 -24.66 7.42 -8.62
#